data_AF-A0A2V7YLY8-F1
#
_entry.id   AF-A0A2V7YLY8-F1
#
_cell.length_a   1.000
_cell.length_b   1.000
_cell.length_c   1.000
_cell.angle_alpha   90.00
_cell.angle_beta   90.00
_cell.angle_gamma   90.00
#
_symmetry.space_group_name_H-M   'P 1'
#
loop_
_entity.id
_entity.type
_entity.pdbx_description
1 polymer ?
#
loop_
_entity_poly.entity_id
_entity_poly.type
_entity_poly.pdbx_seq_one_letter_code
_entity_poly.pdbx_strand_id
1 'polypeptide(L)'
;ETTGKILSLNGRQIVLKAEGKTNAFTLPDNIPIWRRLGDRYQEYKTVPVMIGDRAFLQSDARRVTIGLIVQANVDGASFDRTSSFANWTRSYRADELVTSINKRNPIQQLTGLRPLTVDASQRIAQMEVTAEGGRTFILRGLPIRWSLNVPDNLFVFEKTVDPDGVDRYTFYGKGWGHGVGMCQVGAYGMAFRGYKYDQILKRYYSGVEIVPMSVAAGFSRP
;
A
#
# COMPACT_ATOMS: atom_id res chain seq x y z
N GLU A 1 14.83 -9.18 26.89
CA GLU A 1 13.86 -8.78 25.84
C GLU A 1 14.28 -9.40 24.53
N THR A 2 13.33 -9.91 23.74
CA THR A 2 13.62 -10.49 22.42
C THR A 2 12.87 -9.72 21.35
N THR A 3 13.60 -9.26 20.33
CA THR A 3 13.02 -8.50 19.20
C THR A 3 13.30 -9.22 17.89
N GLY A 4 12.31 -9.27 16.98
CA GLY A 4 12.52 -9.88 15.66
C GLY A 4 11.37 -9.63 14.68
N LYS A 5 11.63 -9.94 13.40
CA LYS A 5 10.60 -9.95 12.34
C LYS A 5 9.77 -11.23 12.43
N ILE A 6 8.45 -11.11 12.37
CA ILE A 6 7.54 -12.24 12.42
C ILE A 6 7.57 -12.98 11.08
N LEU A 7 7.93 -14.26 11.08
CA LEU A 7 7.92 -15.12 9.89
C LEU A 7 6.61 -15.89 9.74
N SER A 8 6.02 -16.33 10.85
CA SER A 8 4.73 -17.01 10.89
C SER A 8 4.07 -16.86 12.26
N LEU A 9 2.74 -16.89 12.28
CA LEU A 9 1.92 -16.98 13.48
C LEU A 9 0.81 -18.01 13.26
N ASN A 10 0.89 -19.13 13.99
CA ASN A 10 -0.11 -20.21 13.94
C ASN A 10 -0.66 -20.42 15.35
N GLY A 11 -1.87 -19.94 15.62
CA GLY A 11 -2.43 -19.93 16.98
C GLY A 11 -1.54 -19.12 17.93
N ARG A 12 -0.99 -19.77 18.97
CA ARG A 12 -0.08 -19.16 19.95
C ARG A 12 1.41 -19.39 19.65
N GLN A 13 1.75 -20.04 18.54
CA GLN A 13 3.14 -20.20 18.11
C GLN A 13 3.56 -19.08 17.18
N ILE A 14 4.60 -18.35 17.57
CA ILE A 14 5.17 -17.25 16.80
C ILE A 14 6.62 -17.57 16.44
N VAL A 15 7.00 -17.36 15.18
CA VAL A 15 8.36 -17.55 14.70
C VAL A 15 8.96 -16.19 14.37
N LEU A 16 10.09 -15.86 15.01
CA LEU A 16 10.80 -14.59 14.82
C LEU A 16 12.15 -14.80 14.14
N LYS A 17 12.51 -13.88 13.25
CA LYS A 17 13.87 -13.74 12.69
C LYS A 17 14.56 -12.53 13.29
N ALA A 18 15.71 -12.76 13.93
CA ALA A 18 16.55 -11.73 14.53
C ALA A 18 18.02 -12.06 14.29
N GLU A 19 18.83 -11.09 13.86
CA GLU A 19 20.29 -11.27 13.67
C GLU A 19 20.67 -12.50 12.82
N GLY A 20 19.89 -12.78 11.78
CA GLY A 20 20.10 -13.93 10.89
C GLY A 20 19.62 -15.29 11.44
N LYS A 21 19.22 -15.37 12.72
CA LYS A 21 18.71 -16.58 13.35
C LYS A 21 17.18 -16.59 13.42
N THR A 22 16.60 -17.79 13.30
CA THR A 22 15.16 -18.01 13.44
C THR A 22 14.88 -18.71 14.77
N ASN A 23 13.97 -18.14 15.57
CA ASN A 23 13.57 -18.68 16.86
C ASN A 23 12.05 -18.79 16.94
N ALA A 24 11.55 -19.89 17.49
CA ALA A 24 10.13 -20.11 17.73
C ALA A 24 9.80 -19.87 19.21
N PHE A 25 8.64 -19.25 19.46
CA PHE A 25 8.12 -18.99 20.80
C PHE A 25 6.67 -19.45 20.90
N THR A 26 6.30 -20.02 22.04
CA THR A 26 4.91 -20.32 22.38
C THR A 26 4.43 -19.29 23.39
N LEU A 27 3.41 -18.52 23.04
CA LEU A 27 2.83 -17.50 23.91
C LEU A 27 1.97 -18.18 24.98
N PRO A 28 2.20 -17.94 26.29
CA PRO A 28 1.35 -18.49 27.36
C PRO A 28 -0.07 -17.95 27.27
N ASP A 29 -1.03 -18.68 27.84
CA ASP A 29 -2.43 -18.25 27.88
C ASP A 29 -2.61 -16.94 28.66
N ASN A 30 -3.55 -16.11 28.18
CA ASN A 30 -3.93 -14.82 28.77
C ASN A 30 -2.85 -13.75 28.89
N ILE A 31 -1.72 -13.85 28.18
CA ILE A 31 -0.79 -12.72 28.10
C ILE A 31 -1.42 -11.58 27.25
N PRO A 32 -1.22 -10.32 27.65
CA PRO A 32 -1.67 -9.17 26.86
C PRO A 32 -0.87 -9.06 25.56
N ILE A 33 -1.60 -8.73 24.48
CA ILE A 33 -1.03 -8.44 23.16
C ILE A 33 -1.36 -6.99 22.83
N TRP A 34 -0.34 -6.17 22.65
CA TRP A 34 -0.52 -4.78 22.25
C TRP A 34 -0.14 -4.58 20.79
N ARG A 35 -0.89 -3.73 20.09
CA ARG A 35 -0.48 -3.17 18.81
C ARG A 35 -0.06 -1.73 18.99
N ARG A 36 1.11 -1.38 18.46
CA ARG A 36 1.53 0.01 18.34
C ARG A 36 0.90 0.66 17.10
N LEU A 37 0.13 1.73 17.32
CA LEU A 37 -0.50 2.56 16.30
C LEU A 37 0.09 3.97 16.39
N GLY A 38 1.15 4.23 15.63
CA GLY A 38 1.91 5.48 15.75
C GLY A 38 2.60 5.59 17.12
N ASP A 39 2.16 6.55 17.92
CA ASP A 39 2.62 6.83 19.29
C ASP A 39 1.80 6.11 20.38
N ARG A 40 0.66 5.50 20.02
CA ARG A 40 -0.25 4.85 20.98
C ARG A 40 -0.10 3.32 20.98
N TYR A 41 -0.41 2.72 22.13
CA TYR A 41 -0.56 1.27 22.28
C TYR A 41 -2.02 0.93 22.53
N GLN A 42 -2.53 -0.07 21.80
CA GLN A 42 -3.88 -0.60 22.00
C GLN A 42 -3.80 -2.09 22.29
N GLU A 43 -4.45 -2.53 23.37
CA GLU A 43 -4.51 -3.94 23.75
C GLU A 43 -5.57 -4.68 22.94
N TYR A 44 -5.26 -5.91 22.55
CA TYR A 44 -6.16 -6.79 21.81
C TYR A 44 -6.15 -8.19 22.42
N LYS A 45 -7.32 -8.82 22.52
CA LYS A 45 -7.44 -10.25 22.85
C LYS A 45 -6.83 -11.14 21.76
N THR A 46 -7.01 -10.73 20.51
CA THR A 46 -6.34 -11.29 19.33
C THR A 46 -6.06 -10.14 18.38
N VAL A 47 -4.83 -10.05 17.86
CA VAL A 47 -4.46 -9.02 16.88
C VAL A 47 -4.15 -9.70 15.55
N PRO A 48 -4.67 -9.20 14.41
CA PRO A 48 -4.24 -9.69 13.12
C PRO A 48 -2.77 -9.31 12.91
N VAL A 49 -1.89 -10.28 13.00
CA VAL A 49 -0.45 -10.10 12.78
C VAL A 49 -0.12 -10.42 11.34
N MET A 50 0.65 -9.56 10.69
CA MET A 50 1.08 -9.76 9.32
C MET A 50 2.52 -10.28 9.28
N ILE A 51 2.82 -11.14 8.30
CA ILE A 51 4.20 -11.58 8.08
C ILE A 51 5.08 -10.34 7.83
N GLY A 52 6.19 -10.31 8.55
CA GLY A 52 7.17 -9.26 8.52
C GLY A 52 6.96 -8.19 9.59
N ASP A 53 5.79 -8.09 10.25
CA ASP A 53 5.59 -7.25 11.44
C ASP A 53 6.72 -7.47 12.46
N ARG A 54 7.08 -6.44 13.22
CA ARG A 54 8.05 -6.59 14.30
C ARG A 54 7.34 -6.99 15.57
N ALA A 55 7.87 -8.00 16.24
CA ALA A 55 7.46 -8.38 17.58
C ALA A 55 8.53 -8.01 18.59
N PHE A 56 8.09 -7.52 19.74
CA PHE A 56 8.89 -7.37 20.95
C PHE A 56 8.27 -8.26 22.02
N LEU A 57 9.02 -9.27 22.45
CA LEU A 57 8.64 -10.18 23.52
C LEU A 57 9.26 -9.68 24.82
N GLN A 58 8.41 -9.40 25.80
CA GLN A 58 8.82 -9.16 27.17
C GLN A 58 8.75 -10.47 27.95
N SER A 59 9.82 -10.76 28.68
CA SER A 59 9.96 -11.97 29.49
C SER A 59 10.33 -11.62 30.91
N ASP A 60 9.89 -12.43 31.86
CA ASP A 60 10.29 -12.32 33.26
C ASP A 60 11.73 -12.82 33.50
N ALA A 61 12.18 -12.76 34.75
CA ALA A 61 13.52 -13.22 35.16
C ALA A 61 13.76 -14.73 34.89
N ARG A 62 12.71 -15.52 34.68
CA ARG A 62 12.76 -16.95 34.38
C ARG A 62 12.66 -17.24 32.88
N ARG A 63 12.69 -16.20 32.03
CA ARG A 63 12.51 -16.27 30.56
C ARG A 63 11.12 -16.74 30.12
N VAL A 64 10.11 -16.61 30.97
CA VAL A 64 8.71 -16.83 30.60
C VAL A 64 8.19 -15.57 29.92
N THR A 65 7.54 -15.71 28.76
CA THR A 65 6.95 -14.56 28.05
C THR A 65 5.72 -14.05 28.81
N ILE A 66 5.73 -12.76 29.17
CA ILE A 66 4.65 -12.12 29.93
C ILE A 66 3.92 -11.03 29.13
N GLY A 67 4.44 -10.65 27.97
CA GLY A 67 3.80 -9.66 27.11
C GLY A 67 4.35 -9.68 25.68
N LEU A 68 3.49 -9.31 24.73
CA LEU A 68 3.84 -9.19 23.32
C LEU A 68 3.42 -7.82 22.79
N ILE A 69 4.36 -7.07 22.24
CA ILE A 69 4.10 -5.86 21.48
C ILE A 69 4.31 -6.19 20.00
N VAL A 70 3.27 -5.99 19.20
CA VAL A 70 3.31 -6.07 17.74
C VAL A 70 3.35 -4.66 17.18
N GLN A 71 4.39 -4.39 16.39
CA GLN A 71 4.51 -3.18 15.61
C GLN A 71 4.39 -3.55 14.15
N ALA A 72 3.48 -2.87 13.44
CA ALA A 72 3.38 -3.00 12.00
C ALA A 72 4.75 -2.76 11.39
N ASN A 73 5.30 -3.74 10.67
CA ASN A 73 6.56 -3.51 9.99
C ASN A 73 6.28 -2.67 8.77
N VAL A 74 6.86 -1.49 8.77
CA VAL A 74 6.73 -0.56 7.66
C VAL A 74 7.42 -1.12 6.41
N ASP A 75 8.37 -2.06 6.62
CA ASP A 75 9.33 -2.52 5.63
C ASP A 75 9.18 -4.01 5.21
N GLY A 76 7.95 -4.56 5.16
CA GLY A 76 7.65 -5.89 4.59
C GLY A 76 6.89 -6.82 5.55
N ALA A 77 6.09 -7.81 5.14
CA ALA A 77 6.11 -8.60 3.91
C ALA A 77 4.71 -9.10 3.49
N SER A 78 4.23 -8.65 2.33
CA SER A 78 3.34 -9.31 1.34
C SER A 78 3.27 -8.31 0.18
N PHE A 79 3.94 -8.60 -0.93
CA PHE A 79 4.73 -7.59 -1.67
C PHE A 79 4.00 -6.43 -2.37
N ASP A 80 2.66 -6.42 -2.43
CA ASP A 80 1.88 -5.20 -2.77
C ASP A 80 0.74 -4.92 -1.79
N ARG A 81 0.38 -5.89 -0.93
CA ARG A 81 -0.81 -5.80 -0.09
C ARG A 81 -0.57 -5.42 1.36
N THR A 82 0.67 -5.50 1.86
CA THR A 82 0.97 -5.22 3.27
C THR A 82 2.26 -4.46 3.49
N SER A 83 2.90 -3.96 2.43
CA SER A 83 3.94 -2.96 2.59
C SER A 83 3.28 -1.67 3.08
N SER A 84 3.72 -1.10 4.22
CA SER A 84 3.25 0.23 4.57
C SER A 84 3.86 1.31 3.67
N PHE A 85 4.80 0.95 2.76
CA PHE A 85 5.19 1.80 1.64
C PHE A 85 4.19 1.76 0.48
N ALA A 86 3.28 0.77 0.44
CA ALA A 86 2.21 0.71 -0.55
C ALA A 86 0.95 1.43 -0.09
N ASN A 87 0.71 1.56 1.22
CA ASN A 87 -0.37 2.40 1.71
C ASN A 87 0.11 3.85 1.80
N TRP A 88 -0.73 4.78 1.37
CA TRP A 88 -0.40 6.20 1.42
C TRP A 88 -1.62 6.99 1.87
N THR A 89 -1.34 8.04 2.63
CA THR A 89 -2.30 9.10 2.93
C THR A 89 -1.82 10.37 2.24
N ARG A 90 -2.73 11.05 1.58
CA ARG A 90 -2.51 12.39 1.03
C ARG A 90 -3.69 13.26 1.41
N SER A 91 -3.42 14.43 1.98
CA SER A 91 -4.46 15.41 2.30
C SER A 91 -4.18 16.66 1.50
N TYR A 92 -5.20 17.14 0.79
CA TYR A 92 -5.14 18.35 0.00
C TYR A 92 -6.37 19.18 0.27
N ARG A 93 -6.19 20.48 0.35
CA ARG A 93 -7.29 21.43 0.24
C ARG A 93 -7.79 21.48 -1.21
N ALA A 94 -9.05 21.87 -1.39
CA ALA A 94 -9.67 21.96 -2.70
C ALA A 94 -8.95 22.97 -3.61
N ASP A 95 -8.47 24.08 -3.06
CA ASP A 95 -7.68 25.11 -3.75
C ASP A 95 -6.29 24.59 -4.21
N GLU A 96 -5.63 23.75 -3.40
CA GLU A 96 -4.36 23.09 -3.78
C GLU A 96 -4.53 22.18 -5.00
N LEU A 97 -5.67 21.49 -5.12
CA LEU A 97 -5.97 20.60 -6.25
C LEU A 97 -6.32 21.34 -7.54
N VAL A 98 -6.76 22.60 -7.48
CA VAL A 98 -7.08 23.40 -8.68
C VAL A 98 -5.87 23.47 -9.61
N THR A 99 -4.67 23.63 -9.06
CA THR A 99 -3.43 23.72 -9.85
C THR A 99 -3.19 22.46 -10.69
N SER A 100 -3.36 21.26 -10.13
CA SER A 100 -3.18 20.00 -10.85
C SER A 100 -4.33 19.70 -11.81
N ILE A 101 -5.55 20.07 -11.46
CA ILE A 101 -6.74 19.93 -12.32
C ILE A 101 -6.61 20.83 -13.57
N ASN A 102 -6.16 22.08 -13.40
CA ASN A 102 -6.04 23.08 -14.47
C ASN A 102 -5.04 22.72 -15.56
N LYS A 103 -4.14 21.76 -15.33
CA LYS A 103 -3.25 21.23 -16.39
C LYS A 103 -4.03 20.55 -17.53
N ARG A 104 -5.32 20.25 -17.33
CA ARG A 104 -6.16 19.50 -18.29
C ARG A 104 -7.55 20.09 -18.43
N ASN A 105 -8.16 20.49 -17.31
CA ASN A 105 -9.52 21.00 -17.26
C ASN A 105 -9.53 22.27 -16.42
N PRO A 106 -9.56 23.46 -17.04
CA PRO A 106 -9.60 24.72 -16.31
C PRO A 106 -10.83 24.80 -15.39
N ILE A 107 -10.58 25.12 -14.12
CA ILE A 107 -11.54 25.41 -13.06
C ILE A 107 -10.99 26.57 -12.21
N GLN A 108 -11.90 27.32 -11.60
CA GLN A 108 -11.57 28.30 -10.58
C GLN A 108 -11.69 27.70 -9.18
N GLN A 109 -12.67 26.82 -8.98
CA GLN A 109 -12.94 26.18 -7.70
C GLN A 109 -13.30 24.72 -7.90
N LEU A 110 -12.73 23.85 -7.07
CA LEU A 110 -13.18 22.47 -6.92
C LEU A 110 -14.29 22.43 -5.85
N THR A 111 -15.46 21.92 -6.19
CA THR A 111 -16.62 21.83 -5.27
C THR A 111 -17.05 20.39 -4.97
N GLY A 112 -16.68 19.44 -5.84
CA GLY A 112 -17.07 18.04 -5.69
C GLY A 112 -16.18 17.04 -6.42
N LEU A 113 -16.05 15.86 -5.82
CA LEU A 113 -15.43 14.68 -6.40
C LEU A 113 -16.36 13.48 -6.18
N ARG A 114 -16.63 12.71 -7.22
CA ARG A 114 -17.48 11.52 -7.14
C ARG A 114 -16.94 10.38 -8.00
N PRO A 115 -16.47 9.27 -7.40
CA PRO A 115 -16.16 8.06 -8.16
C PRO A 115 -17.41 7.54 -8.86
N LEU A 116 -17.31 7.22 -10.15
CA LEU A 116 -18.43 6.69 -10.94
C LEU A 116 -18.31 5.19 -11.17
N THR A 117 -17.10 4.71 -11.49
CA THR A 117 -16.84 3.29 -11.78
C THR A 117 -15.46 2.87 -11.30
N VAL A 118 -15.28 1.56 -11.12
CA VAL A 118 -13.99 0.92 -10.85
C VAL A 118 -13.64 -0.11 -11.93
N ASP A 119 -12.35 -0.35 -12.13
CA ASP A 119 -11.87 -1.43 -13.01
C ASP A 119 -11.83 -2.80 -12.29
N ALA A 120 -11.43 -3.86 -13.02
CA ALA A 120 -11.30 -5.21 -12.47
C ALA A 120 -10.30 -5.32 -11.30
N SER A 121 -9.41 -4.34 -11.14
CA SER A 121 -8.45 -4.24 -10.03
C SER A 121 -8.93 -3.34 -8.88
N GLN A 122 -10.20 -2.90 -8.92
CA GLN A 122 -10.85 -2.00 -7.96
C GLN A 122 -10.30 -0.56 -7.97
N ARG A 123 -9.54 -0.17 -8.99
CA ARG A 123 -9.11 1.22 -9.16
C ARG A 123 -10.24 2.05 -9.70
N ILE A 124 -10.37 3.30 -9.24
CA ILE A 124 -11.33 4.24 -9.82
C ILE A 124 -10.98 4.43 -11.30
N ALA A 125 -11.90 4.00 -12.16
CA ALA A 125 -11.75 4.05 -13.62
C ALA A 125 -12.33 5.35 -14.18
N GLN A 126 -13.44 5.83 -13.60
CA GLN A 126 -14.06 7.11 -13.93
C GLN A 126 -14.40 7.88 -12.66
N MET A 127 -14.11 9.18 -12.68
CA MET A 127 -14.42 10.10 -11.60
C MET A 127 -15.02 11.36 -12.17
N GLU A 128 -16.18 11.75 -11.65
CA GLU A 128 -16.79 13.04 -11.91
C GLU A 128 -16.17 14.08 -10.98
N VAL A 129 -15.85 15.23 -11.57
CA VAL A 129 -15.37 16.42 -10.87
C VAL A 129 -16.40 17.52 -11.06
N THR A 130 -16.80 18.15 -9.96
CA THR A 130 -17.70 19.31 -9.95
C THR A 130 -16.87 20.57 -9.68
N ALA A 131 -17.00 21.55 -10.56
CA ALA A 131 -16.33 22.84 -10.52
C ALA A 131 -17.26 23.94 -9.99
N GLU A 132 -16.81 25.20 -10.05
CA GLU A 132 -17.66 26.36 -9.81
C GLU A 132 -18.93 26.36 -10.68
N GLY A 133 -20.03 26.90 -10.13
CA GLY A 133 -21.30 27.03 -10.86
C GLY A 133 -22.01 25.70 -11.19
N GLY A 134 -21.57 24.58 -10.60
CA GLY A 134 -22.18 23.26 -10.82
C GLY A 134 -21.73 22.56 -12.12
N ARG A 135 -20.77 23.14 -12.85
CA ARG A 135 -20.19 22.52 -14.05
C ARG A 135 -19.50 21.21 -13.69
N THR A 136 -19.75 20.13 -14.44
CA THR A 136 -19.11 18.83 -14.22
C THR A 136 -18.30 18.37 -15.42
N PHE A 137 -17.28 17.55 -15.17
CA PHE A 137 -16.53 16.81 -16.19
C PHE A 137 -16.02 15.49 -15.63
N ILE A 138 -15.68 14.55 -16.52
CA ILE A 138 -15.24 13.20 -16.15
C ILE A 138 -13.76 13.03 -16.43
N LEU A 139 -13.01 12.63 -15.40
CA LEU A 139 -11.65 12.12 -15.51
C LEU A 139 -11.69 10.60 -15.64
N ARG A 140 -10.80 10.04 -16.49
CA ARG A 140 -10.71 8.59 -16.73
C ARG A 140 -9.27 8.11 -16.61
N GLY A 141 -9.02 7.02 -15.89
CA GLY A 141 -7.68 6.41 -15.77
C GLY A 141 -6.62 7.36 -15.20
N LEU A 142 -5.46 7.45 -15.85
CA LEU A 142 -4.29 8.24 -15.40
C LEU A 142 -4.60 9.72 -15.06
N PRO A 143 -5.41 10.46 -15.85
CA PRO A 143 -5.89 11.79 -15.48
C PRO A 143 -6.41 11.93 -14.04
N ILE A 144 -7.06 10.91 -13.47
CA ILE A 144 -7.59 10.95 -12.10
C ILE A 144 -6.46 11.19 -11.10
N ARG A 145 -5.46 10.29 -11.06
CA ARG A 145 -4.35 10.45 -10.12
C ARG A 145 -3.52 11.71 -10.34
N TRP A 146 -3.35 12.14 -11.59
CA TRP A 146 -2.57 13.33 -11.91
C TRP A 146 -3.28 14.60 -11.47
N SER A 147 -4.60 14.67 -11.65
CA SER A 147 -5.41 15.81 -11.23
C SER A 147 -5.57 15.87 -9.71
N LEU A 148 -5.57 14.73 -9.01
CA LEU A 148 -5.65 14.67 -7.55
C LEU A 148 -4.28 14.62 -6.84
N ASN A 149 -3.18 14.62 -7.59
CA ASN A 149 -1.82 14.49 -7.07
C ASN A 149 -1.61 13.24 -6.17
N VAL A 150 -2.26 12.12 -6.52
CA VAL A 150 -2.16 10.87 -5.75
C VAL A 150 -1.27 9.80 -6.43
N PRO A 151 -0.69 8.85 -5.70
CA PRO A 151 0.17 7.81 -6.28
C PRO A 151 -0.52 6.78 -7.20
N ASP A 152 -1.76 6.40 -6.89
CA ASP A 152 -2.54 5.35 -7.58
C ASP A 152 -4.04 5.73 -7.56
N ASN A 153 -4.88 5.10 -8.39
CA ASN A 153 -6.34 5.25 -8.41
C ASN A 153 -7.06 4.27 -7.46
N LEU A 154 -6.34 3.41 -6.76
CA LEU A 154 -6.88 2.55 -5.71
C LEU A 154 -6.89 3.30 -4.38
N PHE A 155 -7.93 4.09 -4.15
CA PHE A 155 -8.11 4.84 -2.90
C PHE A 155 -9.58 5.03 -2.54
N VAL A 156 -9.81 5.32 -1.27
CA VAL A 156 -11.02 5.96 -0.77
C VAL A 156 -10.65 7.34 -0.25
N PHE A 157 -11.64 8.21 -0.03
CA PHE A 157 -11.37 9.52 0.54
C PHE A 157 -12.52 10.00 1.39
N GLU A 158 -12.21 10.91 2.31
CA GLU A 158 -13.18 11.69 3.05
C GLU A 158 -13.06 13.16 2.65
N LYS A 159 -14.18 13.88 2.80
CA LYS A 159 -14.27 15.32 2.62
C LYS A 159 -14.59 15.95 3.97
N THR A 160 -13.76 16.89 4.39
CA THR A 160 -13.99 17.75 5.57
C THR A 160 -13.96 19.21 5.15
N VAL A 161 -14.34 20.11 6.04
CA VAL A 161 -14.24 21.56 5.84
C VAL A 161 -13.26 22.10 6.86
N ASP A 162 -12.22 22.80 6.39
CA ASP A 162 -11.25 23.48 7.25
C ASP A 162 -11.91 24.67 7.98
N PRO A 163 -11.32 25.20 9.08
CA PRO A 163 -11.90 26.31 9.84
C PRO A 163 -12.17 27.59 9.02
N ASP A 164 -11.45 27.77 7.92
CA ASP A 164 -11.61 28.89 6.99
C ASP A 164 -12.69 28.65 5.92
N GLY A 165 -13.44 27.55 6.02
CA GLY A 165 -14.55 27.21 5.14
C GLY A 165 -14.13 26.52 3.84
N VAL A 166 -12.84 26.21 3.66
CA VAL A 166 -12.35 25.54 2.45
C VAL A 166 -12.42 24.03 2.61
N ASP A 167 -12.91 23.36 1.58
CA ASP A 167 -12.99 21.90 1.53
C ASP A 167 -11.60 21.26 1.56
N ARG A 168 -11.45 20.19 2.34
CA ARG A 168 -10.25 19.34 2.40
C ARG A 168 -10.62 17.91 2.05
N TYR A 169 -9.80 17.31 1.19
CA TYR A 169 -9.90 15.93 0.76
C TYR A 169 -8.74 15.14 1.32
N THR A 170 -9.04 14.14 2.16
CA THR A 170 -8.04 13.20 2.67
C THR A 170 -8.22 11.85 2.00
N PHE A 171 -7.24 11.49 1.19
CA PHE A 171 -7.19 10.26 0.41
C PHE A 171 -6.42 9.19 1.17
N TYR A 172 -7.01 8.01 1.25
CA TYR A 172 -6.45 6.80 1.83
C TYR A 172 -6.33 5.76 0.73
N GLY A 173 -5.11 5.53 0.27
CA GLY A 173 -4.88 4.74 -0.91
C GLY A 173 -3.81 3.68 -0.75
N LYS A 174 -3.72 2.87 -1.80
CA LYS A 174 -2.84 1.72 -1.87
C LYS A 174 -2.21 1.59 -3.25
N GLY A 175 -0.97 1.14 -3.29
CA GLY A 175 -0.17 0.99 -4.50
C GLY A 175 0.61 2.25 -4.83
N TRP A 176 1.69 2.08 -5.59
CA TRP A 176 2.53 3.17 -6.06
C TRP A 176 2.88 2.91 -7.53
N GLY A 177 2.10 3.49 -8.45
CA GLY A 177 2.26 3.21 -9.88
C GLY A 177 0.94 3.27 -10.64
N HIS A 178 1.00 3.03 -11.94
CA HIS A 178 -0.17 3.03 -12.82
C HIS A 178 -0.85 1.64 -12.93
N GLY A 179 -0.37 0.64 -12.18
CA GLY A 179 -0.96 -0.69 -12.13
C GLY A 179 -0.81 -1.53 -13.41
N VAL A 180 0.05 -1.14 -14.36
CA VAL A 180 0.27 -1.86 -15.63
C VAL A 180 1.72 -2.29 -15.75
N GLY A 181 1.96 -3.51 -16.25
CA GLY A 181 3.30 -4.07 -16.44
C GLY A 181 3.86 -4.71 -15.18
N MET A 182 5.16 -4.53 -14.95
CA MET A 182 5.88 -5.18 -13.86
C MET A 182 5.84 -4.37 -12.57
N CYS A 183 5.35 -4.97 -11.49
CA CYS A 183 5.57 -4.44 -10.15
C CYS A 183 7.03 -4.69 -9.74
N GLN A 184 7.81 -3.62 -9.60
CA GLN A 184 9.24 -3.70 -9.24
C GLN A 184 9.46 -4.40 -7.89
N VAL A 185 8.58 -4.15 -6.92
CA VAL A 185 8.64 -4.75 -5.58
C VAL A 185 8.30 -6.23 -5.64
N GLY A 186 7.29 -6.63 -6.42
CA GLY A 186 6.96 -8.03 -6.61
C GLY A 186 8.02 -8.79 -7.42
N ALA A 187 8.64 -8.15 -8.41
CA ALA A 187 9.79 -8.67 -9.14
C ALA A 187 10.98 -8.94 -8.20
N TYR A 188 11.30 -7.99 -7.31
CA TYR A 188 12.32 -8.17 -6.27
C TYR A 188 11.98 -9.34 -5.32
N GLY A 189 10.72 -9.43 -4.86
CA GLY A 189 10.27 -10.52 -3.98
C GLY A 189 10.35 -11.90 -4.63
N MET A 190 10.07 -12.00 -5.93
CA MET A 190 10.27 -13.22 -6.71
C MET A 190 11.77 -13.56 -6.85
N ALA A 191 12.62 -12.58 -7.15
CA ALA A 191 14.06 -12.80 -7.24
C ALA A 191 14.65 -13.32 -5.91
N PHE A 192 14.21 -12.75 -4.78
CA PHE A 192 14.61 -13.20 -3.45
C PHE A 192 14.22 -14.67 -3.15
N ARG A 193 13.14 -15.15 -3.77
CA ARG A 193 12.66 -16.54 -3.67
C ARG A 193 13.33 -17.48 -4.69
N GLY A 194 14.35 -17.00 -5.41
CA GLY A 194 15.11 -17.80 -6.37
C GLY A 194 14.50 -17.87 -7.78
N TYR A 195 13.46 -17.09 -8.07
CA TYR A 195 12.92 -17.01 -9.43
C TYR A 195 13.90 -16.27 -10.33
N LYS A 196 14.11 -16.79 -11.55
CA LYS A 196 14.94 -16.15 -12.57
C LYS A 196 14.21 -15.01 -13.25
N TYR A 197 14.96 -14.10 -13.88
CA TYR A 197 14.42 -12.90 -14.51
C TYR A 197 13.36 -13.20 -15.58
N ASP A 198 13.52 -14.29 -16.34
CA ASP A 198 12.59 -14.73 -17.39
C ASP A 198 11.24 -15.19 -16.81
N GLN A 199 11.28 -15.90 -15.69
CA GLN A 199 10.09 -16.32 -14.95
C GLN A 199 9.35 -15.12 -14.35
N ILE A 200 10.09 -14.13 -13.86
CA ILE A 200 9.52 -12.87 -13.36
C ILE A 200 8.84 -12.10 -14.49
N LEU A 201 9.51 -11.90 -15.62
CA LEU A 201 8.94 -11.16 -16.75
C LEU A 201 7.69 -11.85 -17.31
N LYS A 202 7.71 -13.17 -17.49
CA LYS A 202 6.54 -13.94 -17.96
C LYS A 202 5.36 -13.89 -16.98
N ARG A 203 5.60 -13.63 -15.69
CA ARG A 203 4.53 -13.46 -14.69
C ARG A 203 3.78 -12.12 -14.85
N TYR A 204 4.46 -11.07 -15.30
CA TYR A 204 3.93 -9.72 -15.44
C TYR A 204 3.48 -9.38 -16.85
N TYR A 205 4.09 -10.00 -17.86
CA TYR A 205 3.81 -9.75 -19.26
C TYR A 205 3.34 -11.06 -19.90
N SER A 206 2.04 -11.17 -20.16
CA SER A 206 1.45 -12.37 -20.77
C SER A 206 1.75 -12.41 -22.27
N GLY A 207 2.16 -13.58 -22.76
CA GLY A 207 2.43 -13.80 -24.20
C GLY A 207 3.74 -13.19 -24.72
N VAL A 208 4.68 -12.79 -23.84
CA VAL A 208 5.98 -12.26 -24.28
C VAL A 208 7.03 -13.35 -24.45
N GLU A 209 7.91 -13.13 -25.42
CA GLU A 209 9.14 -13.91 -25.61
C GLU A 209 10.35 -13.03 -25.32
N ILE A 210 11.39 -13.63 -24.73
CA ILE A 210 12.64 -12.93 -24.41
C ILE A 210 13.66 -13.36 -25.45
N VAL A 211 14.10 -12.41 -26.28
CA VAL A 211 15.06 -12.65 -27.36
C VAL A 211 16.30 -11.75 -27.21
N PRO A 212 17.48 -12.19 -27.68
CA PRO A 212 18.63 -11.31 -27.82
C PRO A 212 18.34 -10.14 -28.75
N MET A 213 18.97 -8.98 -28.49
CA MET A 213 18.80 -7.78 -29.31
C MET A 213 19.15 -8.00 -30.80
N SER A 214 20.11 -8.89 -31.08
CA SER A 214 20.48 -9.30 -32.44
C SER A 214 19.34 -9.98 -33.21
N VAL A 215 18.43 -10.66 -32.52
CA VAL A 215 17.23 -11.28 -33.10
C VAL A 215 16.11 -10.26 -33.25
N ALA A 216 15.98 -9.33 -32.29
CA ALA A 216 14.96 -8.28 -32.31
C ALA A 216 15.10 -7.32 -33.52
N ALA A 217 16.33 -7.07 -33.99
CA ALA A 217 16.59 -6.20 -35.14
C ALA A 217 16.05 -6.73 -36.48
N GLY A 218 15.68 -8.03 -36.56
CA GLY A 218 15.02 -8.64 -37.72
C GLY A 218 13.51 -8.44 -37.76
N PHE A 219 12.89 -7.92 -36.70
CA PHE A 219 11.48 -7.55 -36.68
C PHE A 219 11.33 -6.12 -37.21
N SER A 220 11.14 -5.98 -38.53
CA SER A 220 10.65 -4.73 -39.11
C SER A 220 9.31 -4.38 -38.45
N ARG A 221 9.21 -3.18 -37.86
CA ARG A 221 7.92 -2.65 -37.42
C ARG A 221 6.96 -2.62 -38.63
N PRO A 222 5.70 -3.07 -38.49
CA PRO A 222 4.67 -2.81 -39.49
C PRO A 222 4.41 -1.31 -39.63
#